data_AF-A0A9X3XUL6-F1
#
_entry.id   AF-A0A9X3XUL6-F1
#
_cell.length_a   1.000
_cell.length_b   1.000
_cell.length_c   1.000
_cell.angle_alpha   90.00
_cell.angle_beta   90.00
_cell.angle_gamma   90.00
#
_symmetry.space_group_name_H-M   'P 1'
#
loop_
_entity.id
_entity.type
_entity.pdbx_description
1 polymer ?
#
loop_
_entity_poly.entity_id
_entity_poly.type
_entity_poly.pdbx_seq_one_letter_code
_entity_poly.pdbx_strand_id
1 'polypeptide(L)'
;MRNIFPYSIDENNIKSTGKFLLQKLKEEYHTNYDYFLIEFLEGNLSIKNTNKKELYKNSIKEIKSVFAIKKDYLKIESAFIPKEEIKFYSTENYKANEFQLMIIDTDLEKKFRDELLINSLLEILIKKVFIGNERYLLQI
;
A
#
# COMPACT_ATOMS: atom_id res chain seq x y z
N MET A 1 15.38 2.57 6.10
CA MET A 1 14.88 3.63 7.01
C MET A 1 13.44 3.32 7.40
N ARG A 2 12.83 4.06 8.34
CA ARG A 2 11.39 3.99 8.67
C ARG A 2 10.79 5.35 8.43
N ASN A 3 9.86 5.45 7.48
CA ASN A 3 9.22 6.71 7.12
C ASN A 3 7.70 6.58 7.23
N ILE A 4 7.03 7.65 7.63
CA ILE A 4 5.58 7.72 7.74
C ILE A 4 5.05 8.50 6.56
N PHE A 5 4.05 7.95 5.88
CA PHE A 5 3.43 8.58 4.72
C PHE A 5 1.91 8.64 4.87
N PRO A 6 1.29 9.79 4.54
CA PRO A 6 -0.15 9.83 4.33
C PRO A 6 -0.54 9.07 3.07
N TYR A 7 -1.74 8.51 3.08
CA TYR A 7 -2.34 7.87 1.91
C TYR A 7 -3.82 8.20 1.77
N SER A 8 -4.31 8.20 0.53
CA SER A 8 -5.71 8.43 0.20
C SER A 8 -6.11 7.66 -1.03
N ILE A 9 -6.97 6.66 -0.83
CA ILE A 9 -7.63 5.89 -1.87
C ILE A 9 -9.10 6.29 -1.88
N ASP A 10 -9.56 6.74 -3.03
CA ASP A 10 -10.97 7.05 -3.28
C ASP A 10 -11.29 6.53 -4.68
N GLU A 11 -11.72 5.26 -4.76
CA GLU A 11 -12.02 4.62 -6.04
C GLU A 11 -13.40 3.97 -6.01
N ASN A 12 -14.27 4.42 -6.92
CA ASN A 12 -15.63 3.92 -7.09
C ASN A 12 -16.42 3.91 -5.78
N ASN A 13 -16.42 2.77 -5.12
CA ASN A 13 -17.18 2.42 -3.93
C ASN A 13 -16.28 2.09 -2.74
N ILE A 14 -14.96 2.08 -2.90
CA ILE A 14 -13.99 1.79 -1.85
C ILE A 14 -13.24 3.08 -1.53
N LYS A 15 -13.24 3.45 -0.26
CA LYS A 15 -12.49 4.60 0.22
C LYS A 15 -11.68 4.24 1.45
N SER A 16 -10.41 4.64 1.46
CA SER A 16 -9.54 4.53 2.62
C SER A 16 -8.53 5.65 2.66
N THR A 17 -8.42 6.31 3.81
CA THR A 17 -7.49 7.43 4.02
C THR A 17 -6.85 7.29 5.39
N GLY A 18 -5.56 7.61 5.50
CA GLY A 18 -4.84 7.52 6.76
C GLY A 18 -3.34 7.75 6.60
N LYS A 19 -2.56 7.12 7.49
CA LYS A 19 -1.09 7.10 7.43
C LYS A 19 -0.59 5.68 7.67
N PHE A 20 0.50 5.35 7.00
CA PHE A 20 1.24 4.13 7.26
C PHE A 20 2.70 4.44 7.53
N LEU A 21 3.34 3.59 8.33
CA LEU A 21 4.77 3.48 8.41
C LEU A 21 5.24 2.49 7.34
N LEU A 22 6.31 2.85 6.64
CA LEU A 22 6.94 2.01 5.65
C LEU A 22 8.41 1.81 5.99
N GLN A 23 8.83 0.55 5.93
CA GLN A 23 10.17 0.12 6.27
C GLN A 23 10.67 -0.85 5.21
N LYS A 24 11.84 -0.57 4.64
CA LYS A 24 12.59 -1.57 3.87
C LYS A 24 13.14 -2.64 4.82
N LEU A 25 12.83 -3.90 4.55
CA LEU A 25 13.34 -5.05 5.29
C LEU A 25 14.78 -5.33 4.87
N LYS A 26 15.62 -5.75 5.82
CA LYS A 26 17.04 -6.06 5.56
C LYS A 26 17.23 -7.46 4.99
N GLU A 27 16.28 -8.36 5.26
CA GLU A 27 16.33 -9.73 4.76
C GLU A 27 15.99 -9.75 3.27
N GLU A 28 16.94 -10.18 2.47
CA GLU A 28 16.72 -10.49 1.06
C GLU A 28 16.34 -11.96 0.93
N TYR A 29 15.07 -12.25 0.65
CA TYR A 29 14.64 -13.63 0.33
C TYR A 29 14.93 -13.99 -1.14
N HIS A 30 14.95 -13.00 -2.03
CA HIS A 30 15.31 -13.16 -3.43
C HIS A 30 16.09 -11.94 -3.93
N THR A 31 17.20 -12.15 -4.63
CA THR A 31 18.17 -11.10 -5.01
C THR A 31 17.58 -9.98 -5.88
N ASN A 32 16.60 -10.31 -6.73
CA ASN A 32 15.94 -9.35 -7.62
C ASN A 32 14.81 -8.54 -6.98
N TYR A 33 14.44 -8.82 -5.72
CA TYR A 33 13.34 -8.16 -5.04
C TYR A 33 13.83 -7.45 -3.79
N ASP A 34 13.23 -6.31 -3.51
CA ASP A 34 13.30 -5.68 -2.21
C ASP A 34 11.99 -5.92 -1.46
N TYR A 35 12.09 -6.16 -0.16
CA TYR A 35 10.97 -6.48 0.72
C TYR A 35 10.68 -5.29 1.62
N PHE A 36 9.40 -5.01 1.82
CA PHE A 36 8.93 -3.87 2.57
C PHE A 36 7.85 -4.30 3.55
N LEU A 37 7.93 -3.75 4.75
CA LEU A 37 6.89 -3.81 5.77
C LEU A 37 6.11 -2.51 5.73
N ILE A 38 4.80 -2.62 5.60
CA ILE A 38 3.85 -1.53 5.83
C ILE A 38 3.10 -1.79 7.14
N GLU A 39 2.99 -0.77 7.98
CA GLU A 39 2.17 -0.77 9.19
C GLU A 39 1.20 0.41 9.13
N PHE A 40 -0.11 0.14 9.12
CA PHE A 40 -1.12 1.19 9.13
C PHE A 40 -1.22 1.82 10.53
N LEU A 41 -0.80 3.08 10.67
CA LEU A 41 -0.83 3.79 11.96
C LEU A 41 -2.21 4.38 12.26
N GLU A 42 -2.89 4.81 11.20
CA GLU A 42 -4.25 5.31 11.22
C GLU A 42 -4.92 5.02 9.87
N GLY A 43 -6.23 4.82 9.88
CA GLY A 43 -6.99 4.63 8.65
C GLY A 43 -8.27 3.84 8.86
N ASN A 44 -9.23 4.07 7.96
CA ASN A 44 -10.47 3.31 7.90
C ASN A 44 -10.70 2.85 6.47
N LEU A 45 -11.05 1.58 6.29
CA LEU A 45 -11.55 1.05 5.04
C LEU A 45 -13.08 1.17 5.05
N SER A 46 -13.64 1.85 4.06
CA SER A 46 -15.08 1.98 3.87
C SER A 46 -15.50 1.47 2.49
N ILE A 47 -16.63 0.75 2.46
CA ILE A 47 -17.25 0.28 1.23
C ILE A 47 -18.65 0.87 1.16
N LYS A 48 -19.00 1.42 0.01
CA LYS A 48 -20.31 1.98 -0.30
C LYS A 48 -20.98 1.18 -1.40
N ASN A 49 -22.31 1.23 -1.44
CA ASN A 49 -23.03 0.78 -2.63
C ASN A 49 -23.05 1.88 -3.70
N THR A 50 -23.63 1.58 -4.86
CA THR A 50 -23.83 2.52 -5.98
C THR A 50 -24.63 3.77 -5.60
N ASN A 51 -25.47 3.69 -4.57
CA ASN A 51 -26.23 4.82 -4.01
C ASN A 51 -25.46 5.58 -2.93
N LYS A 52 -24.14 5.37 -2.81
CA LYS A 52 -23.23 5.97 -1.81
C LYS A 52 -23.58 5.67 -0.35
N LYS A 53 -24.44 4.69 -0.07
CA LYS A 53 -24.73 4.21 1.29
C LYS A 53 -23.58 3.34 1.78
N GLU A 54 -23.07 3.62 2.98
CA GLU A 54 -22.02 2.81 3.62
C GLU A 54 -22.56 1.41 3.94
N LEU A 55 -21.90 0.39 3.38
CA LEU A 55 -22.20 -1.02 3.61
C LEU A 55 -21.24 -1.62 4.65
N TYR A 56 -20.02 -1.11 4.69
CA TYR A 56 -18.97 -1.61 5.55
C TYR A 56 -18.03 -0.48 5.94
N LYS A 57 -17.57 -0.51 7.18
CA LYS A 57 -16.52 0.36 7.68
C LYS A 57 -15.75 -0.36 8.78
N ASN A 58 -14.43 -0.40 8.65
CA ASN A 58 -13.58 -0.92 9.70
C ASN A 58 -12.26 -0.15 9.77
N SER A 59 -11.70 -0.09 10.97
CA SER A 59 -10.38 0.47 11.16
C SER A 59 -9.35 -0.51 10.65
N ILE A 60 -8.33 0.01 9.95
CA ILE A 60 -7.18 -0.79 9.52
C ILE A 60 -5.94 -0.52 10.36
N LYS A 61 -6.11 0.12 11.53
CA LYS A 61 -5.01 0.48 12.42
C LYS A 61 -4.27 -0.77 12.96
N GLU A 62 -2.94 -0.66 13.03
CA GLU A 62 -1.97 -1.68 13.45
C GLU A 62 -1.95 -2.93 12.57
N ILE A 63 -2.62 -2.94 11.41
CA ILE A 63 -2.41 -4.00 10.42
C ILE A 63 -1.00 -3.86 9.88
N LYS A 64 -0.27 -4.97 9.87
CA LYS A 64 1.07 -5.08 9.30
C LYS A 64 1.04 -6.01 8.10
N SER A 65 1.60 -5.56 6.99
CA SER A 65 1.69 -6.34 5.76
C SER A 65 3.11 -6.31 5.22
N VAL A 66 3.49 -7.40 4.56
CA VAL A 66 4.75 -7.50 3.83
C VAL A 66 4.44 -7.58 2.34
N PHE A 67 5.16 -6.78 1.58
CA PHE A 67 5.14 -6.86 0.12
C PHE A 67 6.56 -6.86 -0.43
N ALA A 68 6.70 -7.36 -1.64
CA ALA A 68 7.94 -7.42 -2.39
C ALA A 68 7.77 -6.68 -3.71
N ILE A 69 8.83 -6.05 -4.18
CA ILE A 69 8.85 -5.34 -5.46
C ILE A 69 10.20 -5.57 -6.14
N LYS A 70 10.18 -5.76 -7.46
CA LYS A 70 11.39 -6.01 -8.23
C LYS A 70 12.25 -4.74 -8.23
N LYS A 71 13.55 -4.89 -7.99
CA LYS A 71 14.55 -3.80 -7.91
C LYS A 71 14.65 -2.90 -9.14
N ASP A 72 13.95 -3.21 -10.24
CA ASP A 72 13.84 -2.36 -11.43
C ASP A 72 13.32 -0.94 -11.11
N TYR A 73 12.61 -0.73 -9.99
CA TYR A 73 12.20 0.61 -9.54
C TYR A 73 13.39 1.54 -9.25
N LEU A 74 14.59 0.98 -9.00
CA LEU A 74 15.84 1.75 -8.82
C LEU A 74 16.32 2.41 -10.12
N LYS A 75 15.83 1.93 -11.28
CA LYS A 75 16.15 2.48 -12.60
C LYS A 75 15.28 3.67 -12.98
N ILE A 76 14.21 3.94 -12.21
CA ILE A 76 13.48 5.19 -12.33
C ILE A 76 14.50 6.27 -11.97
N GLU A 77 15.01 7.00 -12.98
CA GLU A 77 15.89 8.14 -12.72
C GLU A 77 15.24 8.95 -11.60
N SER A 78 16.03 9.41 -10.64
CA SER A 78 15.60 10.29 -9.56
C SER A 78 15.24 11.66 -10.15
N ALA A 79 14.28 11.69 -11.07
CA ALA A 79 13.67 12.86 -11.63
C ALA A 79 13.05 13.57 -10.45
N PHE A 80 13.77 14.61 -10.01
CA PHE A 80 13.40 15.63 -9.05
C PHE A 80 12.07 15.34 -8.35
N ILE A 81 12.10 14.63 -7.22
CA ILE A 81 10.90 14.50 -6.41
C ILE A 81 10.74 15.87 -5.75
N PRO A 82 9.75 16.69 -6.15
CA PRO A 82 9.58 17.98 -5.54
C PRO A 82 9.44 17.80 -4.02
N LYS A 83 9.92 18.79 -3.24
CA LYS A 83 9.74 18.88 -1.77
C LYS A 83 8.26 19.03 -1.35
N GLU A 84 7.33 18.49 -2.12
CA GLU A 84 5.94 18.39 -1.74
C GLU A 84 5.77 17.24 -0.75
N GLU A 85 4.75 17.37 0.09
CA GLU A 85 4.40 16.35 1.07
C GLU A 85 4.03 15.06 0.33
N ILE A 86 4.88 14.03 0.46
CA ILE A 86 4.69 12.77 -0.25
C ILE A 86 3.44 12.12 0.28
N LYS A 87 2.44 12.03 -0.59
CA LYS A 87 1.19 11.37 -0.29
C LYS A 87 0.91 10.33 -1.35
N PHE A 88 0.60 9.12 -0.88
CA PHE A 88 0.26 8.01 -1.75
C PHE A 88 -1.22 8.12 -2.13
N TYR A 89 -1.50 8.14 -3.42
CA TYR A 89 -2.86 8.19 -3.95
C TYR A 89 -3.12 6.96 -4.81
N SER A 90 -4.38 6.52 -4.86
CA SER A 90 -4.81 5.60 -5.89
C SER A 90 -4.63 6.25 -7.26
N THR A 91 -3.86 5.62 -8.14
CA THR A 91 -3.72 6.09 -9.53
C THR A 91 -4.78 5.43 -10.40
N GLU A 92 -5.65 6.22 -11.05
CA GLU A 92 -6.65 5.71 -12.00
C GLU A 92 -5.99 5.03 -13.21
N ASN A 93 -4.81 5.51 -13.57
CA ASN A 93 -3.92 4.80 -14.50
C ASN A 93 -3.29 3.64 -13.74
N TYR A 94 -3.93 2.46 -13.80
CA TYR A 94 -3.20 1.20 -13.70
C TYR A 94 -2.09 1.23 -14.76
N LYS A 95 -0.93 1.81 -14.43
CA LYS A 95 0.29 1.34 -15.05
C LYS A 95 0.29 -0.16 -14.80
N ALA A 96 0.66 -0.94 -15.82
CA ALA A 96 0.91 -2.35 -15.63
C ALA A 96 1.78 -2.52 -14.37
N ASN A 97 1.62 -3.62 -13.63
CA ASN A 97 2.45 -3.95 -12.48
C ASN A 97 3.92 -4.16 -12.92
N GLU A 98 4.55 -3.10 -13.40
CA GLU A 98 5.80 -3.05 -14.16
C GLU A 98 6.96 -3.49 -13.28
N PHE A 99 6.89 -3.08 -12.01
CA PHE A 99 7.83 -3.47 -10.97
C PHE A 99 7.46 -4.77 -10.25
N GLN A 100 6.45 -5.50 -10.74
CA GLN A 100 6.03 -6.79 -10.19
C GLN A 100 5.85 -6.76 -8.67
N LEU A 101 5.06 -5.80 -8.18
CA LEU A 101 4.63 -5.76 -6.80
C LEU A 101 3.84 -7.03 -6.46
N MET A 102 4.27 -7.71 -5.40
CA MET A 102 3.67 -8.92 -4.86
C MET A 102 3.37 -8.71 -3.38
N ILE A 103 2.16 -9.06 -2.95
CA ILE A 103 1.82 -9.07 -1.54
C ILE A 103 2.21 -10.44 -0.98
N ILE A 104 3.08 -10.44 0.03
CA ILE A 104 3.57 -11.66 0.69
C ILE A 104 2.61 -12.04 1.82
N ASP A 105 2.19 -11.05 2.61
CA ASP A 105 1.22 -11.22 3.69
C ASP A 105 0.46 -9.90 3.88
N THR A 106 -0.88 -9.94 3.98
CA THR A 106 -1.73 -8.75 4.18
C THR A 106 -1.94 -8.38 5.63
N ASP A 107 -1.75 -9.32 6.57
CA ASP A 107 -2.04 -9.16 7.99
C ASP A 107 -1.22 -10.16 8.82
N LEU A 108 0.04 -9.80 9.08
CA LEU A 108 0.99 -10.62 9.86
C LEU A 108 0.45 -10.97 11.25
N GLU A 109 -0.33 -10.08 11.85
CA GLU A 109 -0.90 -10.23 13.19
C GLU A 109 -2.22 -11.01 13.18
N LYS A 110 -2.73 -11.37 11.99
CA LYS A 110 -3.93 -12.20 11.79
C LYS A 110 -5.19 -11.62 12.47
N LYS A 111 -5.30 -10.28 12.58
CA LYS A 111 -6.49 -9.59 13.08
C LYS A 111 -7.76 -9.95 12.29
N PHE A 112 -7.64 -10.15 10.97
CA PHE A 112 -8.73 -10.45 10.05
C PHE A 112 -8.65 -11.87 9.48
N ARG A 113 -8.03 -12.82 10.20
CA ARG A 113 -7.77 -14.17 9.69
C ARG A 113 -8.99 -14.87 9.08
N ASP A 114 -10.14 -14.73 9.72
CA ASP A 114 -11.38 -15.39 9.32
C ASP A 114 -12.24 -14.52 8.39
N GLU A 115 -11.80 -13.27 8.13
CA GLU A 115 -12.48 -12.29 7.29
C GLU A 115 -11.82 -12.23 5.90
N LEU A 116 -11.96 -13.31 5.12
CA LEU A 116 -11.35 -13.45 3.78
C LEU A 116 -11.57 -12.23 2.87
N LEU A 117 -12.78 -11.68 2.88
CA LEU A 117 -13.12 -10.52 2.06
C LEU A 117 -12.33 -9.28 2.47
N ILE A 118 -12.05 -9.10 3.77
CA ILE A 118 -11.23 -7.99 4.27
C ILE A 118 -9.78 -8.18 3.87
N ASN A 119 -9.23 -9.38 4.00
CA ASN A 119 -7.86 -9.66 3.55
C ASN A 119 -7.70 -9.39 2.05
N SER A 120 -8.65 -9.82 1.22
CA SER A 120 -8.64 -9.51 -0.22
C SER A 120 -8.72 -8.00 -0.50
N LEU A 121 -9.54 -7.26 0.27
CA LEU A 121 -9.62 -5.81 0.13
C LEU A 121 -8.35 -5.09 0.59
N LEU A 122 -7.70 -5.57 1.64
CA LEU A 122 -6.41 -5.07 2.09
C LEU A 122 -5.33 -5.30 1.04
N GLU A 123 -5.31 -6.48 0.41
CA GLU A 123 -4.40 -6.78 -0.70
C GLU A 123 -4.58 -5.79 -1.86
N ILE A 124 -5.83 -5.56 -2.27
CA ILE A 124 -6.18 -4.59 -3.30
C ILE A 124 -5.76 -3.18 -2.88
N LEU A 125 -6.05 -2.80 -1.64
CA LEU A 125 -5.71 -1.49 -1.09
C LEU A 125 -4.20 -1.25 -1.13
N ILE A 126 -3.38 -2.19 -0.67
CA ILE A 126 -1.92 -2.07 -0.67
C ILE A 126 -1.41 -1.96 -2.10
N LYS A 127 -1.89 -2.82 -3.01
CA LYS A 127 -1.56 -2.72 -4.45
C LYS A 127 -1.89 -1.33 -5.00
N LYS A 128 -3.06 -0.78 -4.67
CA LYS A 128 -3.50 0.55 -5.12
C LYS A 128 -2.70 1.70 -4.53
N VAL A 129 -2.22 1.56 -3.29
CA VAL A 129 -1.31 2.53 -2.68
C VAL A 129 0.00 2.57 -3.46
N PHE A 130 0.59 1.40 -3.78
CA PHE A 130 1.97 1.35 -4.24
C PHE A 130 2.15 1.34 -5.75
N ILE A 131 1.21 0.76 -6.51
CA ILE A 131 1.26 0.78 -7.97
C ILE A 131 1.14 2.24 -8.44
N GLY A 132 2.11 2.69 -9.24
CA GLY A 132 2.23 4.09 -9.68
C GLY A 132 2.93 5.03 -8.68
N ASN A 133 3.22 4.57 -7.46
CA ASN A 133 3.89 5.35 -6.41
C ASN A 133 5.26 4.74 -6.03
N GLU A 134 5.79 3.80 -6.82
CA GLU A 134 7.00 3.02 -6.53
C GLU A 134 8.24 3.88 -6.39
N ARG A 135 8.30 5.02 -7.10
CA ARG A 135 9.39 6.01 -6.98
C ARG A 135 9.57 6.54 -5.56
N TYR A 136 8.53 6.55 -4.73
CA TYR A 136 8.63 7.00 -3.34
C TYR A 136 9.38 6.01 -2.45
N LEU A 137 9.54 4.75 -2.91
CA LEU A 137 10.38 3.76 -2.23
C LEU A 137 11.87 4.14 -2.25
N LEU A 138 12.30 4.99 -3.19
CA LEU A 138 13.67 5.52 -3.24
C LEU A 138 14.02 6.42 -2.06
N GLN A 139 13.02 6.88 -1.31
CA GLN A 139 13.20 7.77 -0.17
C GLN A 139 13.36 7.04 1.18
N ILE A 140 13.49 5.70 1.16
CA ILE A 140 13.48 4.81 2.34
C ILE A 140 14.81 4.06 2.46
#